data_AF-B9Y4M0-F1
#
_entry.id   AF-B9Y4M0-F1
#
_cell.length_a   1.000
_cell.length_b   1.000
_cell.length_c   1.000
_cell.angle_alpha   90.00
_cell.angle_beta   90.00
_cell.angle_gamma   90.00
#
_symmetry.space_group_name_H-M   'P 1'
#
loop_
_entity.id
_entity.type
_entity.pdbx_description
1 polymer ?
#
loop_
_entity_poly.entity_id
_entity_poly.type
_entity_poly.pdbx_seq_one_letter_code
_entity_poly.pdbx_strand_id
1 'polypeptide(L)' 'MKSTVQALTLGFTIAVSILAPTLIGLALDHVCGISPWGVIGGVVCGALCAFGALWQLTKTK' A
#
# COMPACT_ATOMS: atom_id res chain seq x y z
N MET A 1 -5.99 -25.40 6.36
CA MET A 1 -5.11 -24.47 7.14
C MET A 1 -4.18 -23.62 6.28
N LYS A 2 -3.60 -24.11 5.18
CA LYS A 2 -2.75 -23.29 4.27
C LYS A 2 -3.45 -22.05 3.67
N SER A 3 -4.75 -22.14 3.36
CA SER A 3 -5.48 -21.05 2.69
C SER A 3 -5.74 -19.81 3.56
N THR A 4 -5.93 -19.97 4.87
CA THR A 4 -6.28 -18.85 5.77
C THR A 4 -5.06 -18.00 6.10
N VAL A 5 -3.91 -18.62 6.34
CA VAL A 5 -2.64 -17.92 6.57
C VAL A 5 -2.24 -17.12 5.35
N GLN A 6 -2.41 -17.68 4.15
CA GLN A 6 -2.09 -17.01 2.91
C GLN A 6 -2.98 -15.78 2.67
N ALA A 7 -4.28 -15.86 2.96
CA ALA A 7 -5.19 -14.72 2.90
C ALA A 7 -4.86 -13.64 3.94
N LEU A 8 -4.46 -14.03 5.16
CA LEU A 8 -4.05 -13.10 6.21
C LEU A 8 -2.76 -12.35 5.83
N THR A 9 -1.76 -13.05 5.31
CA THR A 9 -0.52 -12.45 4.80
C THR A 9 -0.82 -11.49 3.65
N LEU A 10 -1.74 -11.84 2.75
CA LEU A 10 -2.18 -10.99 1.65
C LEU A 10 -2.80 -9.68 2.14
N GLY A 11 -3.77 -9.79 3.06
CA GLY A 11 -4.44 -8.63 3.66
C GLY A 11 -3.45 -7.73 4.38
N PHE A 12 -2.49 -8.33 5.11
CA PHE A 12 -1.41 -7.61 5.76
C PHE A 12 -0.49 -6.90 4.76
N THR A 13 -0.05 -7.58 3.70
CA THR A 13 0.79 -6.99 2.65
C THR A 13 0.09 -5.82 1.96
N ILE A 14 -1.21 -5.94 1.66
CA ILE A 14 -2.00 -4.84 1.07
C ILE A 14 -2.12 -3.67 2.05
N ALA A 15 -2.48 -3.95 3.31
CA ALA A 15 -2.63 -2.91 4.33
C ALA A 15 -1.32 -2.14 4.55
N VAL A 16 -0.19 -2.84 4.66
CA VAL A 16 1.14 -2.23 4.81
C VAL A 16 1.55 -1.47 3.54
N SER A 17 1.26 -2.02 2.36
CA SER A 17 1.58 -1.36 1.08
C SER A 17 0.83 -0.05 0.89
N ILE A 18 -0.34 0.13 1.51
CA ILE A 18 -1.09 1.39 1.48
C ILE A 18 -0.66 2.31 2.62
N LEU A 19 -0.59 1.78 3.84
CA LEU A 19 -0.29 2.57 5.04
C LEU A 19 1.11 3.18 5.03
N ALA A 20 2.14 2.41 4.65
CA ALA A 20 3.52 2.89 4.65
C ALA A 20 3.73 4.12 3.73
N PRO A 21 3.39 4.09 2.44
CA PRO A 21 3.56 5.27 1.58
C PRO A 21 2.59 6.40 1.93
N THR A 22 1.42 6.11 2.49
CA THR A 22 0.49 7.16 2.97
C THR A 22 1.08 7.90 4.19
N LEU A 23 1.68 7.19 5.14
CA LEU A 23 2.36 7.78 6.30
C LEU A 23 3.60 8.57 5.87
N ILE A 24 4.38 8.04 4.92
CA ILE A 24 5.52 8.77 4.34
C ILE A 24 5.03 10.04 3.66
N GLY A 25 3.97 9.97 2.85
CA GLY A 25 3.35 11.12 2.19
C GLY A 25 2.86 12.17 3.17
N LEU A 26 2.27 11.74 4.29
CA LEU A 26 1.80 12.62 5.37
C LEU A 26 2.96 13.31 6.11
N ALA A 27 4.05 12.58 6.38
CA ALA A 27 5.26 13.16 6.96
C ALA A 27 5.91 14.17 5.99
N LEU A 28 5.93 13.85 4.70
CA LEU A 28 6.51 14.72 3.66
C LEU A 28 5.67 15.99 3.48
N ASP A 29 4.35 15.89 3.55
CA ASP A 29 3.43 17.04 3.61
C ASP A 29 3.74 17.95 4.79
N HIS A 30 3.98 17.37 5.98
CA HIS A 30 4.26 18.12 7.20
C HIS A 30 5.62 18.85 7.16
N VAL A 31 6.63 18.25 6.52
CA VAL A 31 7.98 18.81 6.44
C VAL A 31 8.12 19.82 5.29
N CYS A 32 7.53 19.52 4.13
CA CYS A 32 7.65 20.37 2.93
C CYS A 32 6.50 21.36 2.75
N GLY A 33 5.45 21.32 3.59
CA GLY A 33 4.30 22.23 3.51
C GLY A 33 3.44 22.06 2.26
N ILE A 34 3.58 20.93 1.55
CA ILE A 34 2.93 20.63 0.26
C ILE A 34 1.56 19.96 0.43
N SER A 35 0.97 20.06 1.62
CA SER A 35 -0.30 19.38 1.91
C SER A 35 -1.44 19.89 1.04
N PRO A 36 -2.25 19.00 0.41
CA PRO A 36 -2.37 17.55 0.64
C PRO A 36 -1.63 16.66 -0.39
N TRP A 37 -0.74 17.20 -1.20
CA TRP A 37 -0.20 16.51 -2.38
C TRP A 37 0.70 15.32 -2.05
N GLY A 38 1.47 15.37 -0.96
CA GLY A 38 2.29 14.27 -0.48
C GLY A 38 1.46 13.08 -0.02
N VAL A 39 0.36 13.33 0.70
CA VAL A 39 -0.59 12.28 1.09
C VAL A 39 -1.25 11.64 -0.12
N ILE A 40 -1.71 12.44 -1.08
CA ILE A 40 -2.33 11.94 -2.32
C ILE A 40 -1.34 11.05 -3.10
N GLY A 41 -0.09 11.50 -3.25
CA GLY A 41 0.97 10.71 -3.88
C GLY A 41 1.25 9.40 -3.14
N GLY A 42 1.27 9.44 -1.80
CA GLY A 42 1.43 8.27 -0.94
C GLY A 42 0.32 7.24 -1.13
N VAL A 43 -0.94 7.68 -1.15
CA VAL A 43 -2.11 6.80 -1.37
C VAL A 43 -2.08 6.18 -2.77
N VAL A 44 -1.81 6.97 -3.81
CA VAL A 44 -1.74 6.46 -5.19
C VAL A 44 -0.61 5.45 -5.35
N CYS A 45 0.58 5.74 -4.80
CA CYS A 45 1.71 4.82 -4.83
C CYS A 45 1.39 3.51 -4.08
N GLY A 46 0.75 3.61 -2.91
CA GLY A 46 0.35 2.45 -2.13
C GLY A 46 -0.72 1.59 -2.80
N ALA A 47 -1.68 2.22 -3.49
CA ALA A 47 -2.70 1.53 -4.26
C ALA A 47 -2.10 0.76 -5.44
N LEU A 48 -1.12 1.33 -6.14
CA LEU A 48 -0.41 0.65 -7.23
C LEU A 48 0.41 -0.54 -6.72
N CYS A 49 1.09 -0.41 -5.57
CA CYS A 49 1.81 -1.51 -4.95
C CYS A 49 0.88 -2.66 -4.52
N ALA A 50 -0.27 -2.34 -3.91
CA ALA A 50 -1.29 -3.33 -3.54
C ALA A 50 -1.87 -4.03 -4.78
N PHE A 51 -2.15 -3.28 -5.85
CA PHE A 51 -2.63 -3.83 -7.12
C PHE A 51 -1.58 -4.76 -7.76
N GLY A 52 -0.30 -4.37 -7.75
CA GLY A 52 0.80 -5.20 -8.22
C GLY A 52 0.92 -6.52 -7.45
N ALA A 53 0.79 -6.49 -6.12
CA ALA A 53 0.78 -7.69 -5.29
C ALA A 53 -0.39 -8.62 -5.64
N LEU A 54 -1.61 -8.07 -5.78
CA LEU A 54 -2.81 -8.83 -6.22
C LEU A 54 -2.65 -9.41 -7.63
N TRP A 55 -2.05 -8.66 -8.55
CA TRP A 55 -1.83 -9.09 -9.93
C TRP A 55 -0.86 -10.27 -10.01
N GLN A 56 0.25 -10.24 -9.25
CA GLN A 56 1.19 -11.37 -9.16
C GLN A 56 0.51 -12.65 -8.67
N LEU A 57 -0.39 -12.54 -7.70
CA LEU A 57 -1.17 -13.67 -7.20
C LEU A 57 -2.16 -14.20 -8.22
N THR A 58 -2.75 -13.31 -9.03
CA THR A 58 -3.69 -13.70 -10.09
C THR A 58 -2.98 -14.42 -11.24
N LYS A 59 -1.74 -14.03 -11.56
CA LYS A 59 -0.90 -14.69 -12.57
C LYS A 59 -0.22 -15.98 -12.09
N THR A 60 -0.24 -16.25 -10.79
CA THR A 60 0.33 -17.48 -10.20
C THR A 60 -0.70 -18.61 -10.12
N LYS A 61 -1.93 -18.40 -10.62
CA LYS A 61 -2.91 -19.46 -10.91
C LYS A 61 -2.84 -19.85 -12.38
#